data_AF-A0A357GS91-F1
#
_entry.id   AF-A0A357GS91-F1
#
_cell.length_a   1.000
_cell.length_b   1.000
_cell.length_c   1.000
_cell.angle_alpha   90.00
_cell.angle_beta   90.00
_cell.angle_gamma   90.00
#
_symmetry.space_group_name_H-M   'P 1'
#
loop_
_entity.id
_entity.type
_entity.pdbx_description
1 polymer ?
#
loop_
_entity_poly.entity_id
_entity_poly.type
_entity_poly.pdbx_seq_one_letter_code
_entity_poly.pdbx_strand_id
1 'polypeptide(L)'
;MKKEYWWKCLVSISSGLFVGSGIIYDVYFCFSKYNSDCLFVSYRDSIIEPLFIFSVALFIVSVFLFLIKDTIFIKWLKFAIGWAVVSLFFISATPVYPGGFLDPDREQVSIWMSSLFLIISLVLIIIWQIKEKKSLK
;
A
#
# COMPACT_ATOMS: atom_id res chain seq x y z
N MET A 1 -10.93 -9.21 24.00
CA MET A 1 -10.77 -9.40 22.54
C MET A 1 -10.06 -10.73 22.31
N LYS A 2 -10.62 -11.64 21.50
CA LYS A 2 -9.89 -12.86 21.10
C LYS A 2 -8.57 -12.43 20.45
N LYS A 3 -7.45 -13.03 20.86
CA LYS A 3 -6.06 -12.73 20.45
C LYS A 3 -5.88 -12.67 18.91
N GLU A 4 -6.80 -13.31 18.19
CA GLU A 4 -6.90 -13.46 16.74
C GLU A 4 -7.19 -12.16 15.97
N TYR A 5 -7.95 -11.21 16.52
CA TYR A 5 -8.31 -9.97 15.81
C TYR A 5 -7.24 -8.87 15.87
N TRP A 6 -6.27 -9.02 16.76
CA TRP A 6 -5.32 -7.95 17.08
C TRP A 6 -4.41 -7.59 15.88
N TRP A 7 -3.99 -8.58 15.10
CA TRP A 7 -3.16 -8.37 13.91
C TRP A 7 -3.89 -7.64 12.78
N LYS A 8 -5.18 -7.93 12.57
CA LYS A 8 -6.01 -7.25 11.56
C LYS A 8 -6.23 -5.78 11.95
N CYS A 9 -6.52 -5.53 13.24
CA CYS A 9 -6.60 -4.17 13.78
C CYS A 9 -5.27 -3.43 13.64
N LEU A 10 -4.15 -4.07 13.94
CA LEU A 10 -2.82 -3.48 13.80
C LEU A 10 -2.57 -3.04 12.35
N VAL A 11 -2.81 -3.92 11.37
CA VAL A 11 -2.67 -3.57 9.95
C VAL A 11 -3.58 -2.39 9.59
N SER A 12 -4.85 -2.43 9.95
CA SER A 12 -5.80 -1.38 9.59
C SER A 12 -5.50 -0.02 10.24
N ILE A 13 -5.09 -0.02 11.52
CA ILE A 13 -4.74 1.19 12.25
C ILE A 13 -3.44 1.77 11.71
N SER A 14 -2.41 0.93 11.51
CA SER A 14 -1.13 1.38 10.98
C SER A 14 -1.28 1.99 9.58
N SER A 15 -1.99 1.32 8.66
CA SER A 15 -2.26 1.88 7.33
C SER A 15 -3.07 3.18 7.41
N GLY A 16 -4.07 3.25 8.30
CA GLY A 16 -4.87 4.47 8.49
C GLY A 16 -4.04 5.64 9.03
N LEU A 17 -3.11 5.38 9.96
CA LEU A 17 -2.19 6.40 10.47
C LEU A 17 -1.26 6.93 9.38
N PHE A 18 -0.71 6.05 8.52
CA PHE A 18 0.12 6.47 7.40
C PHE A 18 -0.66 7.34 6.40
N VAL A 19 -1.87 6.92 6.02
CA VAL A 19 -2.75 7.71 5.15
C VAL A 19 -3.05 9.08 5.78
N GLY A 20 -3.45 9.11 7.05
CA GLY A 20 -3.74 10.35 7.77
C GLY A 20 -2.52 11.29 7.83
N SER A 21 -1.33 10.74 8.08
CA SER A 21 -0.09 11.52 8.12
C SER A 21 0.27 12.12 6.75
N GLY A 22 0.04 11.39 5.66
CA GLY A 22 0.26 11.90 4.30
C GLY A 22 -0.68 13.05 3.95
N ILE A 23 -1.97 12.93 4.33
CA ILE A 23 -2.96 14.01 4.15
C ILE A 23 -2.59 15.24 4.98
N ILE A 24 -2.19 15.06 6.24
CA ILE A 24 -1.76 16.16 7.11
C ILE A 24 -0.53 16.85 6.51
N TYR A 25 0.43 16.07 6.00
CA TYR A 25 1.61 16.63 5.35
C TYR A 25 1.25 17.46 4.12
N ASP A 26 0.37 16.94 3.25
CA ASP A 26 -0.05 17.65 2.05
C ASP A 26 -0.85 18.94 2.38
N VAL A 27 -1.72 18.91 3.39
CA VAL A 27 -2.56 20.06 3.77
C VAL A 27 -1.78 21.14 4.55
N TYR A 28 -0.88 20.76 5.45
CA TYR A 28 -0.23 21.69 6.37
C TYR A 28 1.22 22.04 6.01
N PHE A 29 1.94 21.15 5.33
CA PHE A 29 3.38 21.31 5.05
C PHE A 29 3.71 21.56 3.57
N CYS A 30 2.79 21.25 2.65
CA CYS A 30 2.79 21.79 1.29
C CYS A 30 1.90 23.04 1.25
N PHE A 31 2.50 24.21 1.52
CA PHE A 31 1.80 25.49 1.39
C PHE A 31 1.68 25.83 -0.10
N SER A 32 0.50 25.56 -0.66
CA SER A 32 -0.08 26.17 -1.87
C SER A 32 -0.40 25.17 -2.97
N LYS A 33 -1.67 25.20 -3.36
CA LYS A 33 -2.23 24.65 -4.61
C LYS A 33 -1.60 25.24 -5.88
N TYR A 34 -0.67 26.20 -5.76
CA TYR A 34 -0.11 27.00 -6.85
C TYR A 34 1.41 27.25 -6.82
N ASN A 35 2.14 26.94 -5.73
CA ASN A 35 3.61 27.02 -5.69
C ASN A 35 4.22 25.68 -5.26
N SER A 36 5.28 25.26 -5.93
CA SER A 36 6.02 24.01 -5.70
C SER A 36 6.89 23.99 -4.43
N ASP A 37 6.71 24.94 -3.51
CA ASP A 37 7.57 25.10 -2.33
C ASP A 37 7.05 24.27 -1.16
N CYS A 38 7.21 22.95 -1.25
CA CYS A 38 7.02 22.07 -0.10
C CYS A 38 8.30 21.98 0.74
N LEU A 39 8.18 21.92 2.07
CA LEU A 39 9.32 21.60 2.92
C LEU A 39 9.77 20.15 2.65
N PHE A 40 11.03 19.96 2.26
CA PHE A 40 11.64 18.65 1.97
C PHE A 40 11.11 17.92 0.70
N VAL A 41 10.90 18.63 -0.41
CA VAL A 41 10.51 18.05 -1.73
C VAL A 41 11.28 16.78 -2.09
N SER A 42 12.61 16.79 -1.99
CA SER A 42 13.43 15.60 -2.35
C SER A 42 13.12 14.36 -1.49
N TYR A 43 12.77 14.55 -0.21
CA TYR A 43 12.39 13.47 0.69
C TYR A 43 10.93 13.02 0.47
N ARG A 44 10.05 13.98 0.17
CA ARG A 44 8.64 13.74 -0.18
C ARG A 44 8.52 12.78 -1.37
N ASP A 45 9.11 13.17 -2.49
CA ASP A 45 8.97 12.46 -3.76
C ASP A 45 9.72 11.11 -3.73
N SER A 46 10.74 10.98 -2.88
CA SER A 46 11.52 9.74 -2.77
C SER A 46 10.89 8.70 -1.84
N ILE A 47 10.23 9.11 -0.76
CA ILE A 47 9.85 8.22 0.34
C ILE A 47 8.39 8.41 0.74
N ILE A 48 7.97 9.65 1.04
CA ILE A 48 6.64 9.90 1.61
C ILE A 48 5.54 9.53 0.63
N GLU A 49 5.67 9.95 -0.62
CA GLU A 49 4.64 9.76 -1.65
C GLU A 49 4.46 8.28 -2.05
N PRO A 50 5.52 7.52 -2.37
CA PRO A 50 5.38 6.09 -2.62
C PRO A 50 4.76 5.32 -1.44
N LEU A 51 5.14 5.69 -0.22
CA LEU A 51 4.67 5.05 1.00
C LEU A 51 3.21 5.42 1.30
N PHE A 52 2.81 6.66 1.03
CA PHE A 52 1.43 7.11 1.09
C PHE A 52 0.55 6.32 0.12
N ILE A 53 0.92 6.24 -1.17
CA ILE A 53 0.16 5.52 -2.19
C ILE A 53 0.01 4.04 -1.83
N PHE A 54 1.08 3.40 -1.34
CA PHE A 54 1.03 2.02 -0.87
C PHE A 54 0.15 1.85 0.37
N SER A 55 0.18 2.81 1.30
CA SER A 55 -0.65 2.79 2.52
C SER A 55 -2.15 2.89 2.21
N VAL A 56 -2.53 3.65 1.19
CA VAL A 56 -3.93 3.73 0.71
C VAL A 56 -4.38 2.36 0.20
N ALA A 57 -3.57 1.70 -0.62
CA ALA A 57 -3.88 0.36 -1.12
C ALA A 57 -4.01 -0.65 0.02
N LEU A 58 -3.11 -0.61 1.00
CA LEU A 58 -3.19 -1.45 2.22
C LEU A 58 -4.44 -1.18 3.04
N PHE A 59 -4.83 0.09 3.22
CA PHE A 59 -6.03 0.46 3.97
C PHE A 59 -7.30 -0.03 3.29
N ILE A 60 -7.38 0.02 1.96
CA ILE A 60 -8.53 -0.54 1.22
C ILE A 60 -8.58 -2.06 1.41
N VAL A 61 -7.44 -2.75 1.28
CA VAL A 61 -7.38 -4.21 1.47
C VAL A 61 -7.71 -4.60 2.91
N SER A 62 -7.31 -3.80 3.92
CA SER A 62 -7.54 -4.12 5.33
C SER A 62 -9.02 -4.26 5.68
N VAL A 63 -9.90 -3.49 5.03
CA VAL A 63 -11.37 -3.63 5.18
C VAL A 63 -11.82 -5.05 4.84
N PHE A 64 -11.31 -5.63 3.75
CA PHE A 64 -11.64 -6.99 3.35
C PHE A 64 -10.99 -8.05 4.23
N LEU A 65 -9.82 -7.76 4.84
CA LEU A 65 -9.14 -8.69 5.74
C LEU A 65 -9.93 -8.95 7.04
N PHE A 66 -10.85 -8.07 7.44
CA PHE A 66 -11.75 -8.32 8.57
C PHE A 66 -12.77 -9.44 8.28
N LEU A 67 -13.12 -9.66 7.01
CA LEU A 67 -14.13 -10.62 6.59
C LEU A 67 -13.57 -12.04 6.39
N ILE A 68 -12.24 -12.22 6.48
CA ILE A 68 -11.59 -13.50 6.18
C ILE A 68 -11.12 -14.25 7.43
N LYS A 69 -10.92 -15.57 7.28
CA LYS A 69 -10.32 -16.44 8.28
C LYS A 69 -8.83 -16.17 8.45
N ASP A 70 -8.30 -16.49 9.63
CA ASP A 70 -6.91 -16.21 10.00
C ASP A 70 -5.89 -17.01 9.19
N THR A 71 -6.25 -18.22 8.77
CA THR A 71 -5.46 -19.05 7.85
C THR A 71 -5.17 -18.32 6.54
N ILE A 72 -6.16 -17.62 5.99
CA ILE A 72 -6.05 -16.83 4.76
C ILE A 72 -5.31 -15.53 5.04
N PHE A 73 -5.56 -14.89 6.19
CA PHE A 73 -4.84 -13.68 6.60
C PHE A 73 -3.33 -13.92 6.70
N ILE A 74 -2.87 -15.03 7.29
CA ILE A 74 -1.45 -15.34 7.40
C ILE A 74 -0.83 -15.59 6.02
N LYS A 75 -1.54 -16.26 5.11
CA LYS A 75 -1.09 -16.46 3.72
C LYS A 75 -0.98 -15.12 2.99
N TRP A 76 -1.97 -14.25 3.16
CA TRP A 76 -1.97 -12.91 2.60
C TRP A 76 -0.83 -12.05 3.16
N LEU A 77 -0.57 -12.12 4.48
CA LEU A 77 0.49 -11.35 5.13
C LEU A 77 1.88 -11.68 4.56
N LYS A 78 2.16 -12.98 4.33
CA LYS A 78 3.40 -13.40 3.67
C LYS A 78 3.52 -12.86 2.25
N PHE A 79 2.43 -12.87 1.50
CA PHE A 79 2.36 -12.25 0.18
C PHE A 79 2.62 -10.74 0.26
N ALA A 80 1.98 -10.04 1.20
CA ALA A 80 2.11 -8.60 1.35
C ALA A 80 3.53 -8.17 1.72
N ILE A 81 4.20 -8.91 2.61
CA ILE A 81 5.62 -8.66 2.94
C ILE A 81 6.50 -8.87 1.70
N GLY A 82 6.32 -9.98 0.97
CA GLY A 82 7.08 -10.23 -0.26
C GLY A 82 6.85 -9.15 -1.32
N TRP A 83 5.59 -8.73 -1.51
CA TRP A 83 5.24 -7.67 -2.44
C TRP A 83 5.85 -6.33 -2.04
N ALA A 84 5.83 -5.98 -0.75
CA ALA A 84 6.44 -4.73 -0.27
C ALA A 84 7.94 -4.67 -0.57
N VAL A 85 8.67 -5.77 -0.43
CA VAL A 85 10.10 -5.86 -0.78
C VAL A 85 10.30 -5.67 -2.29
N VAL A 86 9.47 -6.32 -3.11
CA VAL A 86 9.52 -6.18 -4.58
C VAL A 86 9.23 -4.74 -4.99
N SER A 87 8.17 -4.12 -4.45
CA SER A 87 7.83 -2.72 -4.72
C SER A 87 8.97 -1.79 -4.34
N LEU A 88 9.58 -1.97 -3.15
CA LEU A 88 10.71 -1.16 -2.69
C LEU A 88 11.88 -1.22 -3.68
N PHE A 89 12.20 -2.41 -4.18
CA PHE A 89 13.26 -2.60 -5.17
C PHE A 89 12.97 -1.85 -6.47
N PHE A 90 11.78 -2.00 -7.04
CA PHE A 90 11.42 -1.30 -8.29
C PHE A 90 11.36 0.22 -8.12
N ILE A 91 10.75 0.71 -7.04
CA ILE A 91 10.62 2.15 -6.76
C ILE A 91 12.01 2.79 -6.57
N SER A 92 12.91 2.13 -5.83
CA SER A 92 14.27 2.64 -5.60
C SER A 92 15.16 2.59 -6.84
N ALA A 93 14.97 1.62 -7.72
CA ALA A 93 15.69 1.51 -8.99
C ALA A 93 15.23 2.55 -10.03
N THR A 94 14.09 3.20 -9.82
CA THR A 94 13.50 4.16 -10.76
C THR A 94 13.99 5.59 -10.49
N PRO A 95 14.35 6.36 -11.53
CA PRO A 95 14.77 7.76 -11.39
C PRO A 95 13.64 8.66 -10.87
N VAL A 96 14.02 9.77 -10.22
CA VAL A 96 13.07 10.76 -9.66
C VAL A 96 12.47 11.64 -10.75
N TYR A 97 13.22 11.91 -11.83
CA TYR A 97 12.76 12.73 -12.96
C TYR A 97 12.68 11.88 -14.23
N PRO A 98 11.57 11.96 -14.99
CA PRO A 98 11.39 11.16 -16.19
C PRO A 98 12.27 11.68 -17.35
N GLY A 99 12.81 10.74 -18.14
CA GLY A 99 13.47 11.03 -19.43
C GLY A 99 12.52 11.02 -20.62
N GLY A 100 11.32 10.43 -20.49
CA GLY A 100 10.31 10.30 -21.54
C GLY A 100 9.20 9.29 -21.19
N PHE A 101 8.29 9.00 -22.12
CA PHE A 101 7.13 8.08 -21.91
C PHE A 101 7.52 6.61 -21.61
N LEU A 102 8.72 6.20 -22.02
CA LEU A 102 9.27 4.86 -21.74
C LEU A 102 10.14 4.80 -20.47
N ASP A 103 10.39 5.95 -19.85
CA ASP A 103 11.13 6.08 -18.59
C ASP A 103 10.17 6.56 -17.50
N PRO A 104 9.39 5.63 -16.90
CA PRO A 104 8.45 5.99 -15.86
C PRO A 104 9.20 6.62 -14.69
N ASP A 105 8.61 7.65 -14.11
CA ASP A 105 9.12 8.25 -12.88
C ASP A 105 8.76 7.38 -11.66
N ARG A 106 9.40 7.69 -10.54
CA ARG A 106 9.20 6.98 -9.28
C ARG A 106 7.74 7.01 -8.81
N GLU A 107 7.04 8.12 -9.06
CA GLU A 107 5.62 8.27 -8.73
C GLU A 107 4.79 7.25 -9.52
N GLN A 108 4.92 7.19 -10.84
CA GLN A 108 4.18 6.23 -11.68
C GLN A 108 4.45 4.78 -11.29
N VAL A 109 5.71 4.42 -11.06
CA VAL A 109 6.05 3.05 -10.62
C VAL A 109 5.41 2.73 -9.27
N SER A 110 5.37 3.68 -8.34
CA SER A 110 4.72 3.49 -7.05
C SER A 110 3.20 3.31 -7.17
N ILE A 111 2.55 4.05 -8.07
CA ILE A 111 1.12 3.92 -8.39
C ILE A 111 0.86 2.55 -8.98
N TRP A 112 1.65 2.11 -9.98
CA TRP A 112 1.48 0.81 -10.62
C TRP A 112 1.67 -0.34 -9.62
N MET A 113 2.73 -0.30 -8.81
CA MET A 113 3.02 -1.33 -7.81
C MET A 113 1.91 -1.42 -6.74
N SER A 114 1.37 -0.28 -6.32
CA SER A 114 0.29 -0.23 -5.32
C SER A 114 -1.07 -0.65 -5.91
N SER A 115 -1.34 -0.30 -7.16
CA SER A 115 -2.55 -0.69 -7.88
C SER A 115 -2.57 -2.21 -8.13
N LEU A 116 -1.44 -2.75 -8.59
CA LEU A 116 -1.26 -4.19 -8.76
C LEU A 116 -1.37 -4.92 -7.42
N PHE A 117 -0.76 -4.39 -6.36
CA PHE A 117 -0.89 -4.94 -5.01
C PHE A 117 -2.36 -5.08 -4.59
N LEU A 118 -3.15 -4.02 -4.79
CA LEU A 118 -4.56 -4.00 -4.43
C LEU A 118 -5.35 -5.05 -5.24
N ILE A 119 -5.21 -5.04 -6.56
CA ILE A 119 -5.92 -5.96 -7.45
C ILE A 119 -5.57 -7.41 -7.11
N ILE A 120 -4.28 -7.73 -7.03
CA ILE A 120 -3.80 -9.09 -6.76
C ILE A 120 -4.21 -9.53 -5.35
N SER A 121 -4.13 -8.65 -4.35
CA SER A 121 -4.59 -8.94 -2.99
C SER A 121 -6.05 -9.36 -2.97
N LEU A 122 -6.94 -8.58 -3.60
CA LEU A 122 -8.37 -8.87 -3.63
C LEU A 122 -8.65 -10.19 -4.36
N VAL A 123 -8.01 -10.42 -5.51
CA VAL A 123 -8.13 -11.67 -6.28
C VAL A 123 -7.69 -12.88 -5.46
N LEU A 124 -6.53 -12.81 -4.79
CA LEU A 124 -6.02 -13.90 -3.95
C LEU A 124 -6.94 -14.17 -2.76
N ILE A 125 -7.44 -13.12 -2.11
CA ILE A 125 -8.41 -13.25 -1.02
C ILE A 125 -9.65 -14.02 -1.50
N ILE A 126 -10.22 -13.66 -2.66
CA ILE A 126 -11.39 -14.33 -3.23
C ILE A 126 -11.08 -15.80 -3.56
N ILE A 127 -9.96 -16.08 -4.24
CA ILE A 127 -9.56 -17.44 -4.63
C ILE A 127 -9.38 -18.33 -3.40
N TRP A 128 -8.69 -17.84 -2.36
CA TRP A 128 -8.45 -18.61 -1.14
C TRP A 128 -9.74 -18.86 -0.36
N GLN A 129 -10.65 -17.89 -0.30
CA GLN A 129 -11.98 -18.06 0.28
C GLN A 129 -12.77 -19.17 -0.42
N ILE A 130 -12.77 -19.19 -1.75
CA ILE A 130 -13.47 -20.23 -2.54
C ILE A 130 -12.84 -21.61 -2.31
N LYS A 131 -11.51 -21.71 -2.34
CA LYS A 131 -10.80 -22.97 -2.10
C LYS A 131 -11.09 -23.54 -0.71
N GLU A 132 -11.12 -22.70 0.32
CA GLU A 132 -11.35 -23.15 1.69
C GLU A 132 -12.80 -23.58 1.94
N LYS A 133 -13.77 -23.00 1.22
CA LYS A 133 -15.17 -23.49 1.23
C LYS A 133 -15.30 -24.86 0.56
N LYS A 134 -14.53 -25.13 -0.48
CA LYS A 134 -14.53 -26.43 -1.18
C LYS A 134 -13.86 -27.54 -0.37
N SER A 135 -12.84 -27.23 0.43
CA SER A 135 -12.16 -28.24 1.26
C SER A 135 -12.94 -28.68 2.50
N LEU A 136 -14.00 -27.96 2.86
CA LEU A 136 -14.88 -28.28 4.00
C LEU A 136 -16.14 -29.06 3.58
N LYS A 137 -16.32 -29.30 2.27
CA LYS A 137 -17.47 -29.98 1.68
C LYS A 137 -17.04 -31.34 1.15
#